data_AF-A0A1Y2HYV2-F1
#
_entry.id   AF-A0A1Y2HYV2-F1
#
_cell.length_a   1.000
_cell.length_b   1.000
_cell.length_c   1.000
_cell.angle_alpha   90.00
_cell.angle_beta   90.00
_cell.angle_gamma   90.00
#
_symmetry.space_group_name_H-M   'P 1'
#
loop_
_entity.id
_entity.type
_entity.pdbx_description
1 polymer ?
#
loop_
_entity_poly.entity_id
_entity_poly.type
_entity_poly.pdbx_seq_one_letter_code
_entity_poly.pdbx_strand_id
1 'polypeptide(L)'
;MSKRSHAESSSDHFDSESQAFAAESRTPFKRQVSARQYPAAAAAPPPPHPTRCRQGLHRLLLCHFGSNRAGLRPLYREHSMMSYEGTDLAGVNAIMEKLESLPFQEIRFNVLTVDAQPSNPTAGSLLIVVTGQLIPGGEDKPLFFTQTFQLIPEAGSWWVFKTCSLLLGQSAA
;
A
#
# COMPACT_ATOMS: atom_id res chain seq x y z
N MET A 1 53.64 4.43 41.53
CA MET A 1 54.42 3.64 40.52
C MET A 1 53.55 2.45 40.13
N SER A 2 52.74 2.55 39.06
CA SER A 2 53.00 2.00 37.70
C SER A 2 52.98 0.45 37.70
N LYS A 3 52.12 -0.30 36.95
CA LYS A 3 51.71 -0.19 35.52
C LYS A 3 50.54 -1.12 35.13
N ARG A 4 49.76 -0.69 34.10
CA ARG A 4 49.15 -1.44 32.95
C ARG A 4 48.01 -2.44 33.28
N SER A 5 46.97 -2.72 32.48
CA SER A 5 46.50 -2.42 31.10
C SER A 5 45.15 -3.16 30.91
N HIS A 6 44.08 -2.59 30.34
CA HIS A 6 43.42 -2.91 29.03
C HIS A 6 41.96 -2.39 29.18
N ALA A 7 41.39 -1.48 28.37
CA ALA A 7 41.01 -1.52 26.95
C ALA A 7 39.74 -2.36 26.65
N GLU A 8 38.67 -1.64 26.27
CA GLU A 8 37.47 -1.93 25.45
C GLU A 8 37.15 -3.36 24.98
N SER A 9 35.87 -3.75 25.08
CA SER A 9 34.96 -3.89 23.91
C SER A 9 33.67 -4.59 24.35
N SER A 10 32.52 -3.91 24.18
CA SER A 10 31.18 -4.51 24.32
C SER A 10 30.38 -4.15 23.07
N SER A 11 30.76 -4.76 21.95
CA SER A 11 30.07 -4.65 20.67
C SER A 11 30.36 -5.87 19.80
N ASP A 12 29.98 -7.07 20.26
CA ASP A 12 30.17 -8.31 19.51
C ASP A 12 28.95 -9.24 19.65
N HIS A 13 27.75 -8.72 19.31
CA HIS A 13 26.57 -9.59 19.18
C HIS A 13 25.61 -9.24 18.03
N PHE A 14 25.98 -8.31 17.14
CA PHE A 14 25.10 -7.87 16.04
C PHE A 14 25.65 -8.18 14.63
N ASP A 15 26.82 -8.81 14.52
CA ASP A 15 27.50 -9.02 13.21
C ASP A 15 27.43 -10.45 12.65
N SER A 16 26.80 -11.42 13.34
CA SER A 16 26.78 -12.81 12.85
C SER A 16 25.62 -13.14 11.90
N GLU A 17 24.52 -12.40 11.89
CA GLU A 17 23.40 -12.65 10.97
C GLU A 17 23.54 -11.92 9.62
N SER A 18 24.35 -10.85 9.57
CA SER A 18 24.53 -10.00 8.38
C SER A 18 25.42 -10.63 7.30
N GLN A 19 26.25 -11.63 7.65
CA GLN A 19 27.15 -12.30 6.71
C GLN A 19 26.55 -13.55 6.03
N ALA A 20 25.39 -14.04 6.49
CA ALA A 20 24.72 -15.19 5.86
C ALA A 20 23.97 -14.82 4.57
N PHE A 21 23.64 -13.54 4.34
CA PHE A 21 22.86 -13.11 3.18
C PHE A 21 23.70 -12.74 1.94
N ALA A 22 25.02 -12.62 2.09
CA ALA A 22 25.90 -12.06 1.05
C ALA A 22 26.56 -13.10 0.14
N ALA A 23 26.35 -14.41 0.36
CA ALA A 23 27.14 -15.45 -0.28
C ALA A 23 26.30 -16.57 -0.91
N GLU A 24 25.25 -16.27 -1.69
CA GLU A 24 24.65 -17.29 -2.55
C GLU A 24 24.29 -16.79 -3.96
N SER A 25 25.25 -17.03 -4.85
CA SER A 25 25.07 -17.43 -6.25
C SER A 25 24.53 -16.39 -7.26
N ARG A 26 25.51 -15.72 -7.88
CA ARG A 26 25.42 -15.21 -9.26
C ARG A 26 25.16 -16.38 -10.23
N THR A 27 23.92 -16.57 -10.66
CA THR A 27 23.60 -17.27 -11.92
C THR A 27 22.52 -16.49 -12.68
N PRO A 28 22.66 -16.31 -14.02
CA PRO A 28 21.66 -15.58 -14.79
C PRO A 28 20.40 -16.43 -14.95
N PHE A 29 19.32 -16.03 -14.28
CA PHE A 29 18.00 -16.65 -14.42
C PHE A 29 17.40 -16.28 -15.80
N LYS A 30 17.66 -17.10 -16.82
CA LYS A 30 16.88 -17.07 -18.07
C LYS A 30 15.45 -17.50 -17.74
N ARG A 31 14.56 -16.51 -17.71
CA ARG A 31 13.11 -16.68 -17.53
C ARG A 31 12.51 -17.44 -18.72
N GLN A 32 12.43 -18.76 -18.62
CA GLN A 32 11.64 -19.58 -19.54
C GLN A 32 10.24 -19.72 -18.94
N VAL A 33 9.30 -18.90 -19.42
CA VAL A 33 7.87 -19.05 -19.07
C VAL A 33 7.34 -20.26 -19.83
N SER A 34 7.48 -21.45 -19.24
CA SER A 34 6.70 -22.61 -19.63
C SER A 34 5.28 -22.37 -19.11
N ALA A 35 4.33 -22.21 -20.04
CA ALA A 35 2.92 -22.18 -19.72
C ALA A 35 2.56 -23.51 -19.02
N ARG A 36 2.42 -23.48 -17.69
CA ARG A 36 1.77 -24.57 -16.98
C ARG A 36 0.31 -24.58 -17.43
N GLN A 37 0.01 -25.51 -18.32
CA GLN A 37 -1.34 -25.89 -18.68
C GLN A 37 -2.05 -26.34 -17.40
N TYR A 38 -2.96 -25.52 -16.89
CA TYR A 38 -3.85 -25.96 -15.82
C TYR A 38 -4.83 -26.97 -16.41
N PRO A 39 -5.00 -28.18 -15.81
CA PRO A 39 -6.06 -29.06 -16.23
C PRO A 39 -7.40 -28.36 -15.96
N ALA A 40 -8.34 -28.50 -16.90
CA ALA A 40 -9.68 -27.94 -16.80
C ALA A 40 -10.36 -28.49 -15.54
N ALA A 41 -10.34 -27.70 -14.46
CA ALA A 41 -11.03 -28.03 -13.23
C ALA A 41 -12.53 -27.99 -13.50
N ALA A 42 -13.17 -29.15 -13.40
CA ALA A 42 -14.62 -29.26 -13.28
C ALA A 42 -15.09 -28.27 -12.22
N ALA A 43 -16.12 -27.49 -12.57
CA ALA A 43 -16.62 -26.36 -11.80
C ALA A 43 -16.92 -26.73 -10.34
N ALA A 44 -15.97 -26.46 -9.46
CA ALA A 44 -16.24 -26.37 -8.04
C ALA A 44 -17.19 -25.18 -7.81
N PRO A 45 -18.23 -25.31 -6.97
CA PRO A 45 -19.09 -24.18 -6.64
C PRO A 45 -18.23 -23.06 -6.05
N PRO A 46 -18.47 -21.79 -6.45
CA PRO A 46 -17.70 -20.67 -5.95
C PRO A 46 -17.74 -20.65 -4.41
N PRO A 47 -16.61 -20.41 -3.71
CA PRO A 47 -16.63 -20.28 -2.27
C PRO A 47 -17.60 -19.16 -1.87
N PRO A 48 -18.37 -19.31 -0.78
CA PRO A 48 -19.30 -18.29 -0.32
C PRO A 48 -18.52 -17.11 0.27
N HIS A 49 -18.04 -16.22 -0.60
CA HIS A 49 -17.44 -14.95 -0.23
C HIS A 49 -18.23 -13.79 -0.84
N PRO A 50 -18.28 -12.62 -0.18
CA PRO A 50 -19.16 -11.52 -0.53
C PRO A 50 -18.67 -10.78 -1.79
N THR A 51 -18.88 -11.36 -2.96
CA THR A 51 -18.48 -10.81 -4.27
C THR A 51 -19.17 -9.48 -4.59
N ARG A 52 -20.26 -9.12 -3.88
CA ARG A 52 -20.98 -7.85 -4.03
C ARG A 52 -20.35 -6.65 -3.31
N CYS A 53 -19.51 -6.84 -2.28
CA CYS A 53 -18.86 -5.72 -1.57
C CYS A 53 -17.62 -5.15 -2.31
N ARG A 54 -17.19 -5.78 -3.41
CA ARG A 54 -15.90 -5.46 -4.07
C ARG A 54 -15.87 -4.13 -4.86
N GLN A 55 -16.99 -3.54 -5.29
CA GLN A 55 -16.96 -2.60 -6.43
C GLN A 55 -17.19 -1.11 -6.12
N GLY A 56 -17.48 -0.70 -4.88
CA GLY A 56 -17.90 0.70 -4.61
C GLY A 56 -16.90 1.56 -3.82
N LEU A 57 -16.27 1.00 -2.80
CA LEU A 57 -15.63 1.82 -1.77
C LEU A 57 -14.34 2.51 -2.24
N HIS A 58 -13.53 1.83 -3.05
CA HIS A 58 -12.34 2.45 -3.66
C HIS A 58 -12.72 3.68 -4.50
N ARG A 59 -13.85 3.60 -5.23
CA ARG A 59 -14.35 4.71 -6.06
C ARG A 59 -14.83 5.87 -5.18
N LEU A 60 -15.49 5.59 -4.06
CA LEU A 60 -15.92 6.60 -3.11
C LEU A 60 -14.72 7.30 -2.44
N LEU A 61 -13.69 6.54 -2.06
CA LEU A 61 -12.44 7.05 -1.50
C LEU A 61 -11.71 7.96 -2.51
N LEU A 62 -11.51 7.51 -3.75
CA LEU A 62 -10.83 8.29 -4.78
C LEU A 62 -11.62 9.53 -5.21
N CYS A 63 -12.96 9.43 -5.27
CA CYS A 63 -13.82 10.57 -5.56
C CYS A 63 -13.72 11.64 -4.47
N HIS A 64 -13.81 11.25 -3.19
CA HIS A 64 -13.61 12.19 -2.09
C HIS A 64 -12.19 12.77 -2.09
N PHE A 65 -11.15 11.98 -2.37
CA PHE A 65 -9.79 12.51 -2.51
C PHE A 65 -9.69 13.58 -3.60
N GLY A 66 -10.36 13.37 -4.74
CA GLY A 66 -10.30 14.24 -5.90
C GLY A 66 -11.07 15.55 -5.76
N SER A 67 -12.20 15.56 -5.05
CA SER A 67 -13.13 16.71 -5.02
C SER A 67 -13.61 17.15 -3.64
N ASN A 68 -13.44 16.34 -2.58
CA ASN A 68 -13.87 16.67 -1.22
C ASN A 68 -13.03 15.93 -0.16
N ARG A 69 -11.81 16.42 0.08
CA ARG A 69 -10.87 15.79 1.02
C ARG A 69 -11.43 15.73 2.44
N ALA A 70 -12.17 16.74 2.88
CA ALA A 70 -12.80 16.77 4.21
C ALA A 70 -13.72 15.56 4.46
N GLY A 71 -14.39 15.07 3.41
CA GLY A 71 -15.23 13.87 3.50
C GLY A 71 -14.48 12.55 3.67
N LEU A 72 -13.15 12.54 3.62
CA LEU A 72 -12.32 11.36 3.94
C LEU A 72 -12.13 11.14 5.43
N ARG A 73 -12.25 12.19 6.26
CA ARG A 73 -12.02 12.12 7.71
C ARG A 73 -12.80 10.97 8.40
N PRO A 74 -14.09 10.74 8.11
CA PRO A 74 -14.87 9.66 8.73
C PRO A 74 -14.42 8.24 8.33
N LEU A 75 -13.62 8.11 7.27
CA LEU A 75 -13.11 6.82 6.79
C LEU A 75 -11.83 6.40 7.51
N TYR A 76 -11.21 7.29 8.29
CA TYR A 76 -10.01 6.99 9.08
C TYR A 76 -10.32 6.91 10.58
N ARG A 77 -9.43 6.24 11.33
CA ARG A 77 -9.45 6.09 12.78
C ARG A 77 -8.10 6.53 13.35
N GLU A 78 -8.00 6.68 14.68
CA GLU A 78 -6.73 7.07 15.33
C GLU A 78 -5.57 6.13 15.03
N HIS A 79 -5.85 4.85 14.83
CA HIS A 79 -4.87 3.83 14.52
C HIS A 79 -4.69 3.62 13.01
N SER A 80 -5.28 4.48 12.17
CA SER A 80 -5.02 4.46 10.73
C SER A 80 -3.59 4.89 10.43
N MET A 81 -3.00 4.29 9.40
CA MET A 81 -1.68 4.68 8.89
C MET A 81 -1.76 4.99 7.40
N MET A 82 -0.99 6.00 6.98
CA MET A 82 -0.81 6.37 5.58
C MET A 82 0.67 6.46 5.24
N SER A 83 1.08 5.77 4.19
CA SER A 83 2.36 6.01 3.53
C SER A 83 2.09 6.79 2.23
N TYR A 84 2.78 7.92 2.05
CA TYR A 84 2.67 8.76 0.85
C TYR A 84 4.06 9.19 0.39
N GLU A 85 4.48 8.73 -0.79
CA GLU A 85 5.79 9.07 -1.39
C GLU A 85 6.97 8.89 -0.40
N GLY A 86 6.97 7.80 0.37
CA GLY A 86 8.02 7.50 1.35
C GLY A 86 7.88 8.18 2.71
N THR A 87 6.84 9.00 2.93
CA THR A 87 6.51 9.55 4.26
C THR A 87 5.41 8.75 4.93
N ASP A 88 5.67 8.27 6.14
CA ASP A 88 4.69 7.57 6.97
C ASP A 88 3.99 8.51 7.93
N LEU A 89 2.67 8.35 8.05
CA LEU A 89 1.77 9.18 8.85
C LEU A 89 0.87 8.25 9.69
N ALA A 90 0.65 8.63 10.94
CA ALA A 90 -0.22 7.89 11.86
C ALA A 90 -1.34 8.78 12.39
N GLY A 91 -2.55 8.24 12.40
CA GLY A 91 -3.74 8.88 12.93
C GLY A 91 -4.42 9.86 11.97
N VAL A 92 -5.72 10.07 12.24
CA VAL A 92 -6.61 10.86 11.37
C VAL A 92 -6.07 12.26 11.11
N ASN A 93 -5.57 12.96 12.14
CA ASN A 93 -5.17 14.35 12.00
C ASN A 93 -3.97 14.52 11.06
N ALA A 94 -2.91 13.73 11.24
CA ALA A 94 -1.73 13.78 10.38
C ALA A 94 -2.05 13.38 8.93
N ILE A 95 -2.94 12.38 8.75
CA ILE A 95 -3.43 11.98 7.43
C ILE A 95 -4.18 13.14 6.77
N MET A 96 -5.13 13.75 7.48
CA MET A 96 -5.94 14.85 6.92
C MET A 96 -5.09 16.08 6.58
N GLU A 97 -4.15 16.46 7.45
CA GLU A 97 -3.21 17.55 7.20
C GLU A 97 -2.34 17.28 5.97
N LYS A 98 -1.84 16.03 5.80
CA LYS A 98 -1.12 15.66 4.58
C LYS A 98 -1.99 15.80 3.34
N LEU A 99 -3.22 15.32 3.38
CA LEU A 99 -4.13 15.38 2.24
C LEU A 99 -4.47 16.84 1.85
N GLU A 100 -4.66 17.71 2.84
CA GLU A 100 -4.95 19.13 2.64
C GLU A 100 -3.74 19.91 2.12
N SER A 101 -2.53 19.55 2.54
CA SER A 101 -1.27 20.20 2.09
C SER A 101 -0.83 19.84 0.66
N LEU A 102 -1.48 18.87 0.01
CA LEU A 102 -1.12 18.52 -1.38
C LEU A 102 -1.42 19.69 -2.32
N PRO A 103 -0.49 20.03 -3.24
CA PRO A 103 -0.56 21.25 -4.07
C PRO A 103 -1.66 21.23 -5.15
N PHE A 104 -2.43 20.15 -5.24
CA PHE A 104 -3.47 19.98 -6.24
C PHE A 104 -4.80 20.52 -5.70
N GLN A 105 -5.47 21.42 -6.42
CA GLN A 105 -6.81 21.90 -6.05
C GLN A 105 -7.91 20.91 -6.46
N GLU A 106 -7.76 20.35 -7.65
CA GLU A 106 -8.67 19.35 -8.20
C GLU A 106 -7.84 18.20 -8.78
N ILE A 107 -8.28 16.97 -8.56
CA ILE A 107 -7.64 15.79 -9.10
C ILE A 107 -8.72 14.89 -9.70
N ARG A 108 -8.53 14.50 -10.97
CA ARG A 108 -9.34 13.44 -11.57
C ARG A 108 -8.56 12.13 -11.55
N PHE A 109 -9.15 11.13 -10.92
CA PHE A 109 -8.64 9.76 -10.96
C PHE A 109 -9.29 9.00 -12.11
N ASN A 110 -8.47 8.44 -13.00
CA ASN A 110 -8.88 7.43 -13.97
C ASN A 110 -8.37 6.07 -13.49
N VAL A 111 -9.27 5.25 -12.96
CA VAL A 111 -8.94 3.93 -12.44
C VAL A 111 -8.75 2.95 -13.60
N LEU A 112 -7.61 2.27 -13.64
CA LEU A 112 -7.28 1.28 -14.67
C LEU A 112 -7.55 -0.14 -14.19
N THR A 113 -7.00 -0.51 -13.02
CA THR A 113 -7.23 -1.83 -12.43
C THR A 113 -7.57 -1.72 -10.96
N VAL A 114 -8.37 -2.68 -10.50
CA VAL A 114 -8.70 -2.86 -9.09
C VAL A 114 -8.72 -4.34 -8.79
N ASP A 115 -7.88 -4.75 -7.84
CA ASP A 115 -7.86 -6.10 -7.29
C ASP A 115 -8.18 -6.04 -5.80
N ALA A 116 -8.91 -7.04 -5.31
CA ALA A 116 -9.29 -7.12 -3.91
C ALA A 116 -9.17 -8.56 -3.38
N GLN A 117 -8.59 -8.70 -2.20
CA GLN A 117 -8.42 -9.97 -1.50
C GLN A 117 -8.82 -9.84 -0.03
N PRO A 118 -9.33 -10.89 0.62
CA PRO A 118 -9.37 -10.95 2.08
C PRO A 118 -7.96 -10.79 2.64
N SER A 119 -7.78 -9.93 3.64
CA SER A 119 -6.47 -9.64 4.25
C SER A 119 -6.29 -10.23 5.64
N ASN A 120 -7.37 -10.74 6.22
CA ASN A 120 -7.33 -11.48 7.48
C ASN A 120 -8.35 -12.64 7.40
N PRO A 121 -7.95 -13.87 7.75
CA PRO A 121 -8.81 -15.05 7.64
C PRO A 121 -10.04 -15.04 8.56
N THR A 122 -9.99 -14.28 9.67
CA THR A 122 -11.04 -14.29 10.71
C THR A 122 -11.71 -12.93 10.90
N ALA A 123 -10.98 -11.83 10.73
CA ALA A 123 -11.50 -10.47 10.95
C ALA A 123 -12.32 -9.91 9.77
N GLY A 124 -12.33 -10.60 8.63
CA GLY A 124 -13.10 -10.17 7.45
C GLY A 124 -12.57 -8.90 6.78
N SER A 125 -11.33 -8.50 7.06
CA SER A 125 -10.70 -7.33 6.44
C SER A 125 -10.39 -7.57 4.97
N LEU A 126 -10.33 -6.48 4.19
CA LEU A 126 -10.01 -6.50 2.77
C LEU A 126 -8.68 -5.79 2.50
N LEU A 127 -7.90 -6.29 1.55
CA LEU A 127 -6.79 -5.60 0.91
C LEU A 127 -7.21 -5.29 -0.52
N ILE A 128 -7.12 -4.02 -0.90
CA ILE A 128 -7.46 -3.53 -2.22
C ILE A 128 -6.22 -2.89 -2.82
N VAL A 129 -5.89 -3.24 -4.05
CA VAL A 129 -4.85 -2.58 -4.84
C VAL A 129 -5.52 -1.92 -6.03
N VAL A 130 -5.25 -0.64 -6.21
CA VAL A 130 -5.74 0.18 -7.31
C VAL A 130 -4.54 0.66 -8.12
N THR A 131 -4.60 0.50 -9.43
CA THR A 131 -3.69 1.22 -10.34
C THR A 131 -4.50 2.15 -11.22
N GLY A 132 -3.92 3.29 -11.56
CA GLY A 132 -4.63 4.27 -12.36
C GLY A 132 -3.79 5.45 -12.80
N GLN A 133 -4.49 6.47 -13.28
CA GLN A 133 -3.93 7.76 -13.62
C GLN A 133 -4.53 8.83 -12.72
N LEU A 134 -3.66 9.72 -12.24
CA LEU A 134 -3.96 10.94 -11.53
C LEU A 134 -3.76 12.08 -12.53
N ILE A 135 -4.82 12.84 -12.80
CA ILE A 135 -4.81 13.98 -13.70
C ILE A 135 -5.07 15.23 -12.87
N PRO A 136 -4.04 16.05 -12.57
CA PRO A 136 -4.23 17.34 -11.92
C PRO A 136 -5.14 18.26 -12.73
N GLY A 137 -5.96 19.07 -12.06
CA GLY A 137 -6.80 20.07 -12.72
C GLY A 137 -5.95 21.05 -13.53
N GLY A 138 -6.27 21.19 -14.82
CA GLY A 138 -5.55 22.10 -15.74
C GLY A 138 -4.33 21.51 -16.44
N GLU A 139 -3.98 20.24 -16.20
CA GLU A 139 -2.87 19.57 -16.88
C GLU A 139 -3.35 18.42 -17.81
N ASP A 140 -2.76 18.33 -18.99
CA ASP A 140 -3.04 17.25 -19.95
C ASP A 140 -2.18 15.99 -19.73
N LYS A 141 -1.19 16.06 -18.82
CA LYS A 141 -0.26 14.96 -18.58
C LYS A 141 -0.71 14.11 -17.39
N PRO A 142 -1.19 12.86 -17.60
CA PRO A 142 -1.50 11.98 -16.49
C PRO A 142 -0.23 11.51 -15.78
N LEU A 143 -0.28 11.48 -14.46
CA LEU A 143 0.67 10.74 -13.62
C LEU A 143 0.08 9.36 -13.35
N PHE A 144 0.86 8.30 -13.48
CA PHE A 144 0.38 6.98 -13.07
C PHE A 144 0.49 6.85 -11.56
N PHE A 145 -0.43 6.12 -10.94
CA PHE A 145 -0.36 5.87 -9.51
C PHE A 145 -0.68 4.41 -9.21
N THR A 146 -0.15 3.94 -8.08
CA THR A 146 -0.63 2.73 -7.41
C THR A 146 -1.02 3.11 -6.00
N GLN A 147 -2.21 2.68 -5.58
CA GLN A 147 -2.70 2.90 -4.23
C GLN A 147 -3.23 1.60 -3.64
N THR A 148 -2.80 1.28 -2.44
CA THR A 148 -3.24 0.10 -1.70
C THR A 148 -4.02 0.52 -0.47
N PHE A 149 -5.14 -0.14 -0.20
CA PHE A 149 -5.97 0.08 0.98
C PHE A 149 -6.17 -1.21 1.74
N GLN A 150 -5.98 -1.20 3.05
CA GLN A 150 -6.48 -2.23 3.96
C GLN A 150 -7.73 -1.70 4.65
N LEU A 151 -8.85 -2.37 4.44
CA LEU A 151 -10.16 -2.01 5.00
C LEU A 151 -10.55 -2.97 6.10
N ILE A 152 -11.13 -2.43 7.17
CA ILE A 152 -11.66 -3.20 8.29
C ILE A 152 -13.18 -2.98 8.36
N PRO A 153 -13.99 -4.04 8.51
CA PRO A 153 -15.43 -3.88 8.65
C PRO A 153 -15.78 -3.31 10.02
N GLU A 154 -16.78 -2.41 10.06
CA GLU A 154 -17.30 -1.83 11.30
C GLU A 154 -18.78 -1.49 11.13
N ALA A 155 -19.65 -2.07 11.97
CA ALA A 155 -21.09 -1.78 12.02
C ALA A 155 -21.81 -1.78 10.64
N GLY A 156 -21.47 -2.73 9.76
CA GLY A 156 -22.05 -2.83 8.41
C GLY A 156 -21.43 -1.89 7.36
N SER A 157 -20.41 -1.13 7.75
CA SER A 157 -19.58 -0.28 6.89
C SER A 157 -18.11 -0.73 6.93
N TRP A 158 -17.22 0.07 6.36
CA TRP A 158 -15.78 -0.16 6.32
C TRP A 158 -15.02 1.13 6.63
N TRP A 159 -13.86 1.01 7.26
CA TRP A 159 -12.91 2.10 7.45
C TRP A 159 -11.50 1.68 7.01
N VAL A 160 -10.64 2.65 6.76
CA VAL A 160 -9.30 2.47 6.20
C VAL A 160 -8.29 2.33 7.34
N PHE A 161 -7.72 1.14 7.51
CA PHE A 161 -6.66 0.89 8.47
C PHE A 161 -5.30 1.30 7.95
N LYS A 162 -4.98 0.89 6.72
CA LYS A 162 -3.72 1.27 6.08
C LYS A 162 -4.00 1.76 4.67
N THR A 163 -3.32 2.82 4.28
CA THR A 163 -3.25 3.25 2.88
C THR A 163 -1.79 3.47 2.49
N CYS A 164 -1.39 3.02 1.31
CA CYS A 164 -0.06 3.28 0.76
C CYS A 164 -0.23 3.82 -0.65
N SER A 165 0.37 4.99 -0.92
CA SER A 165 0.23 5.71 -2.19
C SER A 165 1.60 5.97 -2.81
N LEU A 166 1.72 5.63 -4.09
CA LEU A 166 2.92 5.87 -4.89
C LEU A 166 2.54 6.44 -6.26
N LEU A 167 3.14 7.57 -6.61
CA LEU A 167 3.10 8.22 -7.91
C LEU A 167 4.27 7.71 -8.75
N LEU A 168 3.94 7.19 -9.92
CA LEU A 168 4.87 6.66 -10.88
C LEU A 168 5.22 7.74 -11.90
N GLY A 169 6.52 7.92 -12.16
CA GLY A 169 7.01 8.84 -13.20
C GLY A 169 7.50 10.20 -12.70
N GLN A 170 7.65 10.39 -11.38
CA GLN A 170 8.45 11.49 -10.86
C GLN A 170 9.92 11.12 -11.01
N SER A 171 10.63 11.76 -11.95
CA SER A 171 12.09 11.74 -11.91
C SER A 171 12.48 12.45 -10.62
N ALA A 172 13.17 11.74 -9.73
CA ALA A 172 13.86 12.40 -8.62
C ALA A 172 14.78 13.46 -9.25
N ALA A 173 14.54 14.73 -8.89
CA ALA A 173 15.43 15.83 -9.19
C ALA A 173 16.37 16.01 -8.00
#